data_AF-A0A3S0QNY0-F1
#
_entry.id   AF-A0A3S0QNY0-F1
#
_cell.length_a   1.000
_cell.length_b   1.000
_cell.length_c   1.000
_cell.angle_alpha   90.00
_cell.angle_beta   90.00
_cell.angle_gamma   90.00
#
_symmetry.space_group_name_H-M   'P 1'
#
loop_
_entity.id
_entity.type
_entity.pdbx_description
1 polymer ?
#
loop_
_entity_poly.entity_id
_entity_poly.type
_entity_poly.pdbx_seq_one_letter_code
_entity_poly.pdbx_strand_id
1 'polypeptide(L)'
;MFRFIRLLRMRDLEIIEVVHNSVKICLLIIEDKRRALNDSEKQLTPYNLMDENELKDEIHNVLYLYILTGEELTKQQNDSIIEFADDLLHEVIPTAKIVKRIIDKNMFSNLPVTLQLCIA
;
A
#
# COMPACT_ATOMS: atom_id res chain seq x y z
N MET A 1 5.51 16.75 -7.81
CA MET A 1 6.66 15.91 -7.40
C MET A 1 6.23 15.06 -6.21
N PHE A 2 6.41 13.74 -6.30
CA PHE A 2 6.10 12.80 -5.23
C PHE A 2 7.27 12.68 -4.25
N ARG A 3 6.96 12.56 -2.97
CA ARG A 3 7.90 12.21 -1.91
C ARG A 3 7.29 11.09 -1.08
N PHE A 4 8.09 10.06 -0.83
CA PHE A 4 7.71 8.90 -0.03
C PHE A 4 8.53 8.91 1.26
N ILE A 5 7.86 9.14 2.39
CA ILE A 5 8.50 9.32 3.69
C ILE A 5 8.17 8.09 4.53
N ARG A 6 9.16 7.23 4.75
CA ARG A 6 9.02 6.05 5.59
C ARG A 6 8.86 6.48 7.05
N LEU A 7 7.69 6.23 7.62
CA LEU A 7 7.36 6.54 9.02
C LEU A 7 7.69 5.37 9.95
N LEU A 8 7.44 4.14 9.49
CA LEU A 8 7.69 2.92 10.23
C LEU A 8 8.26 1.85 9.31
N ARG A 9 9.22 1.08 9.82
CA ARG A 9 9.71 -0.14 9.18
C ARG A 9 9.94 -1.22 10.22
N MET A 10 9.13 -2.25 10.13
CA MET A 10 9.26 -3.48 10.90
C MET A 10 9.66 -4.61 9.95
N ARG A 11 9.71 -5.83 10.49
CA ARG A 11 10.09 -7.01 9.74
C ARG A 11 9.08 -7.35 8.64
N ASP A 12 7.79 -7.11 8.88
CA ASP A 12 6.65 -7.53 8.05
C ASP A 12 5.65 -6.39 7.81
N LEU A 13 5.98 -5.16 8.22
CA LEU A 13 5.12 -4.00 8.08
C LEU A 13 5.95 -2.75 7.78
N GLU A 14 5.60 -2.02 6.73
CA GLU A 14 6.11 -0.67 6.46
C GLU A 14 4.94 0.32 6.37
N ILE A 15 5.12 1.50 6.95
CA ILE A 15 4.17 2.61 6.82
C ILE A 15 4.91 3.78 6.19
N ILE A 16 4.36 4.28 5.08
CA ILE A 16 4.97 5.28 4.23
C ILE A 16 3.95 6.40 4.02
N GLU A 17 4.33 7.61 4.35
CA GLU A 17 3.57 8.80 4.01
C GLU A 17 3.89 9.24 2.59
N VAL A 18 2.84 9.46 1.79
CA VAL A 18 2.98 9.92 0.41
C VAL A 18 2.57 11.39 0.34
N VAL A 19 3.50 12.21 -0.10
CA VAL A 19 3.32 13.65 -0.28
C VAL A 19 3.44 13.99 -1.76
N HIS A 20 2.44 14.69 -2.31
CA HIS A 20 2.46 15.21 -3.66
C HIS A 20 2.27 16.73 -3.62
N ASN A 21 3.22 17.48 -4.21
CA ASN A 21 3.20 18.95 -4.22
C ASN A 21 3.05 19.57 -2.82
N SER A 22 3.82 19.04 -1.86
CA SER A 22 3.82 19.45 -0.44
C SER A 22 2.52 19.17 0.33
N VAL A 23 1.57 18.45 -0.26
CA VAL A 23 0.34 18.00 0.39
C VAL A 23 0.43 16.50 0.64
N LYS A 24 0.13 16.07 1.87
CA LYS A 24 -0.05 14.65 2.18
C LYS A 24 -1.30 14.15 1.48
N ILE A 25 -1.14 13.13 0.65
CA ILE A 25 -2.26 12.58 -0.14
C ILE A 25 -2.72 11.21 0.37
N CYS A 26 -1.82 10.40 0.94
CA CYS A 26 -2.20 9.11 1.52
C CYS A 26 -1.15 8.60 2.52
N LEU A 27 -1.54 7.57 3.27
CA LEU A 27 -0.63 6.61 3.89
C LEU A 27 -0.65 5.33 3.06
N LEU A 28 0.52 4.90 2.62
CA LEU A 28 0.76 3.57 2.07
C LEU A 28 1.22 2.66 3.21
N ILE A 29 0.46 1.60 3.48
CA ILE A 29 0.84 0.56 4.43
C ILE A 29 1.12 -0.70 3.63
N ILE A 30 2.31 -1.25 3.80
CA ILE A 30 2.77 -2.47 3.15
C ILE A 30 2.86 -3.53 4.23
N GLU A 31 2.10 -4.61 4.09
CA GLU A 31 2.14 -5.74 5.02
C GLU A 31 2.58 -7.02 4.30
N ASP A 32 3.63 -7.64 4.81
CA ASP A 32 4.22 -8.88 4.31
C ASP A 32 3.72 -10.09 5.09
N LYS A 33 2.83 -10.88 4.46
CA LYS A 33 2.18 -12.02 5.14
C LYS A 33 3.07 -13.26 5.21
N ARG A 34 4.13 -13.36 4.40
CA ARG A 34 5.07 -14.50 4.36
C ARG A 34 4.41 -15.85 4.25
N ARG A 35 3.39 -15.91 3.40
CA ARG A 35 2.65 -17.13 3.07
C ARG A 35 2.10 -17.03 1.66
N ALA A 36 1.75 -18.17 1.09
CA ALA A 36 0.98 -18.24 -0.14
C ALA A 36 -0.44 -17.68 0.05
N LEU A 37 -1.15 -17.49 -1.07
CA LEU A 37 -2.54 -17.06 -1.12
C LEU A 37 -3.47 -18.04 -0.37
N ASN A 38 -4.39 -17.51 0.41
CA ASN A 38 -5.50 -18.29 0.96
C ASN A 38 -6.66 -18.39 -0.06
N ASP A 39 -7.64 -19.24 0.21
CA ASP A 39 -8.71 -19.52 -0.76
C ASP A 39 -9.53 -18.30 -1.15
N SER A 40 -9.74 -17.34 -0.24
CA SER A 40 -10.43 -16.09 -0.55
C SER A 40 -9.60 -15.18 -1.46
N GLU A 41 -8.27 -15.17 -1.28
CA GLU A 41 -7.35 -14.34 -2.07
C GLU A 41 -7.14 -14.92 -3.47
N LYS A 42 -7.18 -16.26 -3.62
CA LYS A 42 -7.15 -16.94 -4.93
C LYS A 42 -8.35 -16.57 -5.81
N GLN A 43 -9.46 -16.12 -5.24
CA GLN A 43 -10.63 -15.65 -6.01
C GLN A 43 -10.45 -14.23 -6.58
N LEU A 44 -9.38 -13.52 -6.21
CA LEU A 44 -9.11 -12.18 -6.72
C LEU A 44 -8.39 -12.27 -8.07
N THR A 45 -8.72 -11.35 -8.99
CA THR A 45 -7.98 -11.20 -10.25
C THR A 45 -6.58 -10.61 -9.98
N PRO A 46 -5.51 -11.11 -10.63
CA PRO A 46 -5.50 -12.14 -11.69
C PRO A 46 -5.41 -13.59 -11.20
N TYR A 47 -5.28 -13.83 -9.90
CA TYR A 47 -5.04 -15.15 -9.32
C TYR A 47 -6.14 -16.17 -9.62
N ASN A 48 -7.38 -15.73 -9.79
CA ASN A 48 -8.50 -16.58 -10.16
C ASN A 48 -8.45 -17.15 -11.59
N LEU A 49 -7.51 -16.65 -12.41
CA LEU A 49 -7.27 -17.12 -13.78
C LEU A 49 -6.16 -18.17 -13.85
N MET A 50 -5.39 -18.33 -12.77
CA MET A 50 -4.28 -19.28 -12.67
C MET A 50 -4.78 -20.60 -12.06
N ASP A 51 -4.17 -21.71 -12.45
CA ASP A 51 -4.50 -23.00 -11.84
C ASP A 51 -3.81 -23.20 -10.47
N GLU A 52 -4.19 -24.24 -9.72
CA GLU A 52 -3.65 -24.47 -8.38
C GLU A 52 -2.14 -24.77 -8.36
N ASN A 53 -1.60 -25.36 -9.42
CA ASN A 53 -0.17 -25.67 -9.50
C ASN A 53 0.61 -24.39 -9.82
N GLU A 54 0.15 -23.59 -10.78
CA GLU A 54 0.71 -22.27 -11.11
C GLU A 54 0.73 -21.36 -9.86
N LEU A 55 -0.39 -21.27 -9.13
CA LEU A 55 -0.45 -20.47 -7.90
C LEU A 55 0.52 -20.97 -6.83
N LYS A 56 0.75 -22.28 -6.74
CA LYS A 56 1.62 -22.87 -5.73
C LYS A 56 3.10 -22.74 -6.08
N ASP A 57 3.43 -22.87 -7.36
CA ASP A 57 4.80 -22.89 -7.88
C ASP A 57 5.31 -21.48 -8.20
N GLU A 58 4.41 -20.52 -8.49
CA GLU A 58 4.75 -19.15 -8.88
C GLU A 58 4.36 -18.10 -7.85
N ILE A 59 3.71 -18.44 -6.73
CA ILE A 59 3.35 -17.45 -5.71
C ILE A 59 3.59 -18.03 -4.32
N HIS A 60 4.69 -17.59 -3.70
CA HIS A 60 5.07 -18.07 -2.36
C HIS A 60 4.85 -17.03 -1.26
N ASN A 61 4.60 -15.78 -1.65
CA ASN A 61 4.36 -14.71 -0.71
C ASN A 61 3.15 -13.85 -1.11
N VAL A 62 2.54 -13.19 -0.12
CA VAL A 62 1.45 -12.25 -0.31
C VAL A 62 1.82 -10.95 0.39
N LEU A 63 1.79 -9.87 -0.38
CA LEU A 63 1.90 -8.51 0.12
C LEU A 63 0.56 -7.81 0.01
N TYR A 64 0.16 -7.19 1.10
CA TYR A 64 -0.96 -6.28 1.12
C TYR A 64 -0.48 -4.85 1.01
N LEU A 65 -1.02 -4.12 0.05
CA LEU A 65 -0.85 -2.68 -0.07
C LEU A 65 -2.15 -2.00 0.33
N TYR A 66 -2.17 -1.40 1.52
CA TYR A 66 -3.27 -0.56 1.93
C TYR A 66 -2.95 0.89 1.59
N ILE A 67 -3.81 1.51 0.79
CA ILE A 67 -3.73 2.93 0.45
C ILE A 67 -4.86 3.62 1.20
N LEU A 68 -4.50 4.31 2.28
CA LEU A 68 -5.43 5.06 3.11
C LEU A 68 -5.37 6.53 2.69
N THR A 69 -6.50 7.14 2.34
CA THR A 69 -6.56 8.51 1.85
C THR A 69 -7.79 9.24 2.40
N GLY A 70 -7.71 10.58 2.45
CA GLY A 70 -8.84 11.44 2.78
C GLY A 70 -9.87 11.57 1.66
N GLU A 71 -9.44 11.35 0.42
CA GLU A 71 -10.22 11.55 -0.80
C GLU A 71 -9.79 10.60 -1.92
N GLU A 72 -10.59 10.50 -2.97
CA GLU A 72 -10.25 9.70 -4.14
C GLU A 72 -8.94 10.22 -4.78
N LEU A 73 -8.01 9.30 -5.02
CA LEU A 73 -6.76 9.62 -5.69
C LEU A 73 -6.97 9.67 -7.20
N THR A 74 -6.33 10.62 -7.86
CA THR A 74 -6.27 10.65 -9.34
C THR A 74 -5.59 9.40 -9.88
N LYS A 75 -5.82 9.10 -11.16
CA LYS A 75 -5.14 7.98 -11.84
C LYS A 75 -3.62 8.08 -11.72
N GLN A 76 -3.06 9.27 -11.99
CA GLN A 76 -1.61 9.51 -11.89
C GLN A 76 -1.07 9.24 -10.48
N GLN A 77 -1.78 9.67 -9.43
CA GLN A 77 -1.38 9.40 -8.05
C GLN A 77 -1.41 7.91 -7.73
N ASN A 78 -2.46 7.20 -8.16
CA ASN A 78 -2.54 5.75 -8.00
C ASN A 78 -1.36 5.06 -8.71
N ASP A 79 -1.13 5.38 -9.97
CA ASP A 79 -0.07 4.75 -10.79
C ASP A 79 1.30 4.95 -10.12
N SER A 80 1.63 6.17 -9.68
CA SER A 80 2.91 6.45 -9.00
C SER A 80 3.07 5.76 -7.64
N ILE A 81 1.98 5.57 -6.88
CA ILE A 81 2.04 4.85 -5.59
C ILE A 81 2.27 3.36 -5.81
N ILE A 82 1.61 2.79 -6.82
CA ILE A 82 1.75 1.37 -7.16
C ILE A 82 3.14 1.10 -7.74
N GLU A 83 3.63 1.95 -8.64
CA GLU A 83 5.00 1.87 -9.19
C GLU A 83 6.04 1.92 -8.07
N PHE A 84 5.93 2.87 -7.15
CA PHE A 84 6.81 2.93 -5.99
C PHE A 84 6.74 1.66 -5.11
N ALA A 85 5.55 1.11 -4.91
CA ALA A 85 5.39 -0.13 -4.15
C ALA A 85 6.06 -1.30 -4.88
N ASP A 86 5.93 -1.39 -6.20
CA ASP A 86 6.56 -2.43 -7.04
C ASP A 86 8.09 -2.33 -7.00
N ASP A 87 8.64 -1.13 -7.05
CA ASP A 87 10.08 -0.88 -6.88
C ASP A 87 10.60 -1.34 -5.50
N LEU A 88 9.76 -1.39 -4.47
CA LEU A 88 10.16 -1.94 -3.16
C LEU A 88 10.22 -3.46 -3.15
N LEU A 89 9.59 -4.15 -4.10
CA LEU A 89 9.42 -5.61 -4.09
C LEU A 89 10.58 -6.38 -4.72
N HIS A 90 11.63 -5.71 -5.19
CA HIS A 90 12.79 -6.27 -5.93
C HIS A 90 13.01 -7.79 -5.76
N GLU A 91 12.42 -8.53 -6.71
CA GLU A 91 12.83 -9.76 -7.41
C GLU A 91 13.65 -10.84 -6.69
N VAL A 92 13.26 -11.31 -5.50
CA VAL A 92 13.83 -12.59 -4.97
C VAL A 92 12.78 -13.69 -4.83
N ILE A 93 11.52 -13.34 -4.60
CA ILE A 93 10.46 -14.32 -4.37
C ILE A 93 9.22 -13.94 -5.19
N PRO A 94 8.66 -14.85 -5.99
CA PRO A 94 7.39 -14.66 -6.64
C PRO A 94 6.28 -14.31 -5.61
N THR A 95 5.72 -13.11 -5.74
CA THR A 95 4.92 -12.46 -4.70
C THR A 95 3.60 -11.95 -5.28
N ALA A 96 2.49 -12.36 -4.68
CA ALA A 96 1.18 -11.79 -4.94
C ALA A 96 1.06 -10.42 -4.26
N LYS A 97 0.40 -9.49 -4.94
CA LYS A 97 0.15 -8.13 -4.49
C LYS A 97 -1.35 -7.89 -4.44
N ILE A 98 -1.87 -7.64 -3.25
CA ILE A 98 -3.29 -7.35 -3.03
C ILE A 98 -3.43 -5.90 -2.59
N VAL A 99 -4.05 -5.08 -3.44
CA VAL A 99 -4.23 -3.66 -3.18
C VAL A 99 -5.61 -3.40 -2.58
N LYS A 100 -5.64 -2.75 -1.41
CA LYS A 100 -6.85 -2.31 -0.73
C LYS A 100 -6.83 -0.79 -0.59
N ARG A 101 -7.90 -0.15 -1.07
CA ARG A 101 -8.08 1.31 -0.96
C ARG A 101 -9.10 1.61 0.12
N ILE A 102 -8.75 2.53 1.00
CA ILE A 102 -9.58 2.93 2.12
C ILE A 102 -9.66 4.45 2.08
N ILE A 103 -10.89 4.97 1.98
CA ILE A 103 -11.15 6.40 1.99
C ILE A 103 -11.80 6.74 3.32
N ASP A 104 -11.10 7.52 4.13
CA ASP A 104 -11.62 8.08 5.37
C ASP A 104 -11.46 9.60 5.30
N LYS A 105 -12.57 10.31 5.10
CA LYS A 105 -12.59 11.78 5.00
C LYS A 105 -12.01 12.48 6.23
N ASN A 106 -11.95 11.79 7.37
CA ASN A 106 -11.42 12.33 8.61
C ASN A 106 -9.93 11.97 8.84
N MET A 107 -9.30 11.27 7.89
CA MET A 107 -7.94 10.75 8.04
C MET A 107 -6.90 11.84 8.33
N PHE A 108 -7.09 13.04 7.77
CA PHE A 108 -6.22 14.20 7.98
C PHE A 108 -6.89 15.36 8.71
N SER A 109 -8.17 15.21 9.09
CA SER A 109 -8.90 16.26 9.81
C SER A 109 -8.54 16.32 11.29
N ASN A 110 -7.96 15.25 11.84
CA ASN A 110 -7.45 15.20 13.21
C ASN A 110 -5.94 15.47 13.23
N LEU A 111 -5.57 16.72 12.94
CA LEU A 111 -4.22 17.21 13.26
C LEU A 111 -4.04 17.19 14.79
N PRO A 112 -2.87 16.80 15.31
CA PRO A 112 -2.63 16.85 16.74
C PRO A 112 -2.76 18.30 17.24
N VAL A 113 -3.26 18.46 18.47
CA VAL A 113 -3.47 19.75 19.18
C VAL A 113 -2.22 20.65 19.15
N THR A 114 -1.03 20.07 18.93
CA THR A 114 0.24 20.80 18.79
C THR A 114 0.36 21.73 17.59
N LEU A 115 -0.47 21.60 16.54
CA LEU A 115 -0.49 22.55 15.41
C LEU A 115 -1.38 23.79 15.64
N GLN A 116 -2.11 23.85 16.77
CA GLN A 116 -2.87 25.05 17.16
C GLN A 116 -2.01 26.15 17.82
N LEU A 117 -0.74 25.90 18.14
CA LEU A 117 0.11 26.84 18.87
C LEU A 117 1.04 27.70 18.00
N CYS A 118 1.04 27.53 16.68
CA CYS A 118 1.89 28.34 15.77
C CYS A 118 1.12 29.40 14.97
N ILE A 119 -0.13 29.68 15.34
CA ILE A 119 -0.88 30.84 14.85
C ILE A 119 -1.32 31.64 16.07
N ALA A 120 -0.38 32.39 16.64
CA ALA A 120 -0.63 33.51 17.55
C ALA A 120 0.43 34.58 17.27
#